data_AF-A0A6F9B744-F1
#
_entry.id   AF-A0A6F9B744-F1
#
_cell.length_a   1.000
_cell.length_b   1.000
_cell.length_c   1.000
_cell.angle_alpha   90.00
_cell.angle_beta   90.00
_cell.angle_gamma   90.00
#
_symmetry.space_group_name_H-M   'P 1'
#
loop_
_entity.id
_entity.type
_entity.pdbx_description
1 polymer ?
#
loop_
_entity_poly.entity_id
_entity_poly.type
_entity_poly.pdbx_seq_one_letter_code
_entity_poly.pdbx_strand_id
1 'polypeptide(L)'
;MLLLNQFHDVIPGSCIEMVVEEALRYYQDIRTVGTRLLRVSCEALGSTGAAPRTGDSAVLNTLPWERTEVLPLTGGAPDLQQPGLALVTVPSVGVVSVCEATGTKPVTLVSVTVQVIHRT
;
A
#
# COMPACT_ATOMS: atom_id res chain seq x y z
N MET A 1 6.68 10.96 -18.14
CA MET A 1 6.86 12.39 -17.77
C MET A 1 7.34 12.62 -16.33
N LEU A 2 7.69 11.59 -15.53
CA LEU A 2 8.08 11.78 -14.12
C LEU A 2 9.23 12.78 -13.94
N LEU A 3 10.29 12.66 -14.75
CA LEU A 3 11.48 13.49 -14.64
C LEU A 3 11.24 14.94 -15.06
N LEU A 4 10.20 15.23 -15.85
CA LEU A 4 9.84 16.62 -16.18
C LEU A 4 9.29 17.36 -14.96
N ASN A 5 8.68 16.64 -14.02
CA ASN A 5 8.27 17.28 -12.78
C ASN A 5 9.47 17.56 -11.86
N GLN A 6 10.68 17.06 -12.16
CA GLN A 6 11.88 17.29 -11.36
C GLN A 6 12.69 18.52 -11.78
N PHE A 7 12.19 19.32 -12.72
CA PHE A 7 12.81 20.61 -12.99
C PHE A 7 12.83 21.47 -11.72
N HIS A 8 13.88 22.27 -11.59
CA HIS A 8 14.22 23.04 -10.40
C HIS A 8 13.20 24.16 -10.07
N ASP A 9 12.29 24.46 -10.98
CA ASP A 9 11.16 25.37 -10.78
C ASP A 9 9.83 24.63 -10.52
N VAL A 10 9.72 23.36 -10.89
CA VAL A 10 8.50 22.56 -10.74
C VAL A 10 8.40 21.92 -9.35
N ILE A 11 9.31 21.00 -8.98
CA ILE A 11 9.27 20.34 -7.66
C ILE A 11 9.38 21.34 -6.50
N PRO A 12 10.25 22.36 -6.57
CA PRO A 12 10.34 23.37 -5.52
C PRO A 12 9.13 24.32 -5.48
N GLY A 13 8.25 24.29 -6.48
CA GLY A 13 7.03 25.10 -6.52
C GLY A 13 7.27 26.58 -6.83
N SER A 14 8.34 26.92 -7.56
CA SER A 14 8.65 28.30 -7.97
C SER A 14 8.20 28.64 -9.40
N CYS A 15 7.50 27.73 -10.07
CA CYS A 15 6.89 27.94 -11.39
C CYS A 15 5.53 28.65 -11.30
N ILE A 16 4.98 29.02 -12.46
CA ILE A 16 3.64 29.60 -12.57
C ILE A 16 2.55 28.53 -12.42
N GLU A 17 1.33 28.94 -12.04
CA GLU A 17 0.19 28.06 -11.81
C GLU A 17 -0.09 27.09 -12.97
N MET A 18 -0.05 27.55 -14.22
CA MET A 18 -0.26 26.70 -15.40
C MET A 18 0.70 25.51 -15.47
N VAL A 19 1.95 25.69 -15.04
CA VAL A 19 2.97 24.62 -15.01
C VAL A 19 2.67 23.64 -13.88
N VAL A 20 2.18 24.13 -12.73
CA VAL A 20 1.74 23.27 -11.62
C VAL A 20 0.56 22.39 -12.03
N GLU A 21 -0.44 22.96 -12.69
CA GLU A 21 -1.60 22.21 -13.19
C GLU A 21 -1.21 21.09 -14.16
N GLU A 22 -0.25 21.37 -15.04
CA GLU A 22 0.30 20.37 -15.96
C GLU A 22 1.11 19.29 -15.22
N ALA A 23 1.96 19.68 -14.28
CA ALA A 23 2.73 18.74 -13.45
C ALA A 23 1.80 17.80 -12.66
N LEU A 24 0.69 18.31 -12.13
CA LEU A 24 -0.33 17.51 -11.44
C LEU A 24 -1.01 16.51 -12.37
N ARG A 25 -1.34 16.89 -13.61
CA ARG A 25 -1.86 15.95 -14.63
C ARG A 25 -0.84 14.84 -14.92
N TYR A 26 0.44 15.18 -15.08
CA TYR A 26 1.49 14.17 -15.25
C TYR A 26 1.57 13.21 -14.07
N TYR A 27 1.50 13.70 -12.83
CA TYR A 27 1.48 12.82 -11.65
C TYR A 27 0.26 11.89 -11.61
N GLN A 28 -0.93 12.38 -11.99
CA GLN A 28 -2.14 11.56 -12.08
C GLN A 28 -1.99 10.43 -13.12
N ASP A 29 -1.45 10.74 -14.30
CA ASP A 29 -1.21 9.75 -15.35
C ASP A 29 -0.18 8.71 -14.92
N ILE A 30 0.94 9.16 -14.34
CA ILE A 30 2.01 8.28 -13.83
C ILE A 30 1.45 7.34 -12.75
N ARG A 31 0.64 7.86 -11.83
CA ARG A 31 0.00 7.05 -10.79
C ARG A 31 -0.93 6.02 -11.40
N THR A 32 -1.77 6.41 -12.36
CA THR A 32 -2.72 5.51 -13.02
C THR A 32 -2.00 4.36 -13.73
N VAL A 33 -0.98 4.68 -14.55
CA VAL A 33 -0.19 3.68 -15.27
C VAL A 33 0.61 2.81 -14.30
N GLY A 34 1.26 3.42 -13.30
CA GLY A 34 2.05 2.72 -12.28
C GLY A 34 1.22 1.76 -11.44
N THR A 35 0.04 2.16 -10.98
CA THR A 35 -0.88 1.28 -10.24
C THR A 35 -1.36 0.12 -11.09
N ARG A 36 -1.65 0.34 -12.38
CA ARG A 36 -2.00 -0.75 -13.30
C ARG A 36 -0.86 -1.75 -13.46
N LEU A 37 0.37 -1.28 -13.65
CA LEU A 37 1.55 -2.15 -13.76
C LEU A 37 1.80 -2.93 -12.46
N LEU A 38 1.72 -2.25 -11.30
CA LEU A 38 1.84 -2.88 -9.99
C LEU A 38 0.83 -4.01 -9.83
N ARG A 39 -0.45 -3.78 -10.16
CA ARG A 39 -1.51 -4.80 -10.08
C ARG A 39 -1.19 -6.01 -10.95
N VAL A 40 -0.85 -5.80 -12.22
CA VAL A 40 -0.50 -6.89 -13.15
C VAL A 40 0.70 -7.69 -12.64
N SER A 41 1.72 -7.02 -12.11
CA SER A 41 2.88 -7.70 -11.52
C SER A 41 2.53 -8.49 -10.26
N CYS A 42 1.71 -7.95 -9.37
CA CYS A 42 1.24 -8.67 -8.17
C CYS A 42 0.39 -9.89 -8.53
N GLU A 43 -0.50 -9.77 -9.52
CA GLU A 43 -1.28 -10.89 -10.06
C GLU A 43 -0.36 -11.98 -10.64
N ALA A 44 0.66 -11.57 -11.40
CA ALA A 44 1.66 -12.51 -11.93
C ALA A 44 2.42 -13.23 -10.81
N LEU A 45 2.87 -12.51 -9.78
CA LEU A 45 3.53 -13.11 -8.61
C LEU A 45 2.60 -14.11 -7.88
N GLY A 46 1.33 -13.75 -7.69
CA GLY A 46 0.33 -14.64 -7.08
C GLY A 46 0.00 -15.88 -7.93
N SER A 47 0.11 -15.78 -9.26
CA SER A 47 -0.14 -16.90 -10.18
C SER A 47 0.99 -17.94 -10.24
N THR A 48 2.18 -17.62 -9.74
CA THR A 48 3.35 -18.53 -9.72
C THR A 48 3.41 -19.47 -8.51
N GLY A 49 2.44 -19.39 -7.60
CA GLY A 49 2.29 -20.28 -6.43
C GLY A 49 0.95 -21.03 -6.42
N ALA A 50 0.79 -21.98 -5.48
CA ALA A 50 -0.43 -22.77 -5.31
C ALA A 50 -1.67 -21.85 -5.27
N ALA A 51 -2.72 -22.22 -6.03
CA ALA A 51 -3.90 -21.41 -6.24
C ALA A 51 -4.42 -20.78 -4.93
N PRO A 52 -4.55 -19.44 -4.84
CA PRO A 52 -5.09 -18.80 -3.65
C PRO A 52 -6.47 -19.37 -3.35
N ARG A 53 -6.70 -19.77 -2.10
CA ARG A 53 -8.06 -20.09 -1.67
C ARG A 53 -8.87 -18.80 -1.66
N THR A 54 -10.12 -18.88 -2.08
CA THR A 54 -11.04 -17.74 -2.07
C THR A 54 -11.10 -17.16 -0.65
N GLY A 55 -10.55 -15.96 -0.45
CA GLY A 55 -10.51 -15.28 0.86
C GLY A 55 -9.12 -14.99 1.43
N ASP A 56 -8.04 -15.56 0.87
CA ASP A 56 -6.67 -15.29 1.34
C ASP A 56 -6.17 -13.93 0.80
N SER A 57 -5.85 -12.99 1.70
CA SER A 57 -5.11 -11.77 1.35
C SER A 57 -3.62 -12.01 1.48
N ALA A 58 -2.81 -11.51 0.56
CA ALA A 58 -1.35 -11.59 0.63
C ALA A 58 -0.73 -10.20 0.73
N VAL A 59 0.36 -10.10 1.48
CA VAL A 59 1.12 -8.85 1.68
C VAL A 59 2.50 -9.01 1.07
N LEU A 60 2.86 -8.07 0.20
CA LEU A 60 4.18 -7.97 -0.43
C LEU A 60 5.01 -6.89 0.27
N ASN A 61 6.20 -7.24 0.72
CA ASN A 61 7.23 -6.29 1.13
C ASN A 61 8.24 -6.14 -0.01
N THR A 62 8.35 -4.93 -0.56
CA THR A 62 9.29 -4.61 -1.65
C THR A 62 10.62 -4.06 -1.15
N LEU A 63 10.79 -3.88 0.17
CA LEU A 63 12.01 -3.33 0.75
C LEU A 63 13.06 -4.42 1.00
N PRO A 64 14.36 -4.07 0.98
CA PRO A 64 15.45 -5.01 1.21
C PRO A 64 15.66 -5.37 2.70
N TRP A 65 14.70 -5.08 3.58
CA TRP A 65 14.71 -5.45 5.00
C TRP A 65 13.34 -5.97 5.44
N GLU A 66 13.30 -6.74 6.53
CA GLU A 66 12.06 -7.20 7.16
C GLU A 66 11.23 -6.03 7.69
N ARG A 67 9.91 -6.09 7.48
CA ARG A 67 8.97 -5.11 8.05
C ARG A 67 7.92 -5.80 8.89
N THR A 68 7.61 -5.20 10.03
CA THR A 68 6.46 -5.54 10.86
C THR A 68 5.50 -4.36 10.89
N GLU A 69 4.24 -4.56 10.48
CA GLU A 69 3.22 -3.52 10.42
C GLU A 69 1.84 -4.01 10.85
N VAL A 70 1.00 -3.07 11.28
CA VAL A 70 -0.41 -3.33 11.54
C VAL A 70 -1.23 -3.00 10.30
N LEU A 71 -1.96 -3.99 9.79
CA LEU A 71 -2.77 -3.89 8.58
C LEU A 71 -4.26 -4.12 8.88
N PRO A 72 -5.17 -3.43 8.19
CA PRO A 72 -6.59 -3.73 8.25
C PRO A 72 -6.88 -5.05 7.51
N LEU A 73 -7.67 -5.93 8.13
CA LEU A 73 -8.19 -7.14 7.51
C LEU A 73 -9.41 -6.80 6.66
N THR A 74 -9.39 -7.25 5.41
CA THR A 74 -10.54 -7.10 4.51
C THR A 74 -11.51 -8.24 4.78
N GLY A 75 -12.60 -8.00 5.52
CA GLY A 75 -13.60 -9.03 5.83
C GLY A 75 -14.14 -9.08 7.26
N GLY A 76 -13.82 -8.11 8.12
CA GLY A 76 -14.32 -8.07 9.50
C GLY A 76 -15.85 -8.23 9.60
N ALA A 77 -16.30 -8.95 10.64
CA ALA A 77 -17.72 -9.19 10.89
C ALA A 77 -18.51 -7.87 10.83
N PRO A 78 -19.63 -7.81 10.09
CA PRO A 78 -20.41 -6.57 9.89
C PRO A 78 -20.98 -5.96 11.18
N ASP A 79 -20.89 -6.70 12.30
CA ASP A 79 -21.41 -6.33 13.62
C ASP A 79 -20.37 -5.61 14.50
N LEU A 80 -19.10 -5.55 14.06
CA LEU A 80 -18.06 -4.77 14.73
C LEU A 80 -17.78 -3.55 13.85
N GLN A 81 -18.18 -2.37 14.32
CA GLN A 81 -17.95 -1.07 13.68
C GLN A 81 -16.45 -0.67 13.56
N GLN A 82 -15.54 -1.63 13.76
CA GLN A 82 -14.10 -1.48 13.66
C GLN A 82 -13.51 -2.58 12.76
N PRO A 83 -12.64 -2.21 11.80
CA PRO A 83 -11.96 -3.21 10.97
C PRO A 83 -11.08 -4.10 11.85
N GLY A 84 -11.12 -5.41 11.61
CA GLY A 84 -10.16 -6.33 12.23
C GLY A 84 -8.74 -5.88 11.87
N LEU A 85 -7.83 -5.88 12.83
CA LEU A 85 -6.43 -5.48 12.63
C LEU A 85 -5.53 -6.71 12.79
N ALA A 86 -4.50 -6.82 11.95
CA ALA A 86 -3.49 -7.86 12.05
C ALA A 86 -2.10 -7.23 12.10
N LEU A 87 -1.27 -7.68 13.05
CA LEU A 87 0.17 -7.43 13.05
C LEU A 87 0.84 -8.48 12.16
N VAL A 88 1.49 -8.03 11.09
CA VAL A 88 2.09 -8.89 10.06
C VAL A 88 3.57 -8.56 9.94
N THR A 89 4.40 -9.60 9.99
CA THR A 89 5.84 -9.50 9.69
C THR A 89 6.10 -10.13 8.33
N VAL A 90 6.74 -9.38 7.43
CA VAL A 90 7.03 -9.80 6.06
C VAL A 90 8.54 -9.68 5.82
N PRO A 91 9.23 -10.74 5.36
CA PRO A 91 10.67 -10.71 5.13
C PRO A 91 11.06 -9.72 4.02
N SER A 92 12.36 -9.44 3.92
CA SER A 92 12.95 -8.66 2.84
C SER A 92 12.56 -9.22 1.46
N VAL A 93 12.06 -8.36 0.57
CA VAL A 93 11.64 -8.70 -0.80
C VAL A 93 10.80 -10.00 -0.85
N GLY A 94 9.73 -10.06 -0.06
CA GLY A 94 8.97 -11.29 0.18
C GLY A 94 7.46 -11.09 0.26
N VAL A 95 6.74 -12.20 0.20
CA VAL A 95 5.27 -12.26 0.28
C VAL A 95 4.85 -13.17 1.43
N VAL A 96 3.85 -12.75 2.20
CA VAL A 96 3.24 -13.54 3.27
C VAL A 96 1.72 -13.55 3.08
N SER A 97 1.09 -14.71 3.25
CA SER A 97 -0.38 -14.82 3.31
C SER A 97 -0.87 -14.37 4.68
N VAL A 98 -1.90 -13.54 4.70
CA VAL A 98 -2.58 -13.05 5.89
C VAL A 98 -3.91 -13.78 6.00
N CYS A 99 -3.94 -14.81 6.84
CA CYS A 99 -5.17 -15.44 7.29
C CYS A 99 -5.64 -14.74 8.58
N GLU A 100 -6.95 -14.63 8.81
CA GLU A 100 -7.50 -13.97 10.02
C GLU A 100 -6.92 -14.51 11.34
N ALA A 101 -6.47 -15.77 11.37
CA ALA A 101 -5.93 -16.44 12.55
C ALA A 101 -4.39 -16.33 12.73
N THR A 102 -3.64 -15.79 11.75
CA THR A 102 -2.16 -15.88 11.72
C THR A 102 -1.45 -14.58 12.14
N GLY A 103 -2.18 -13.63 12.74
CA GLY A 103 -1.58 -12.41 13.28
C GLY A 103 -0.49 -12.72 14.31
N THR A 104 0.71 -12.18 14.09
CA THR A 104 1.78 -12.25 15.10
C THR A 104 1.26 -11.55 16.35
N LYS A 105 1.28 -12.22 17.51
CA LYS A 105 0.83 -11.55 18.74
C LYS A 105 1.85 -10.48 19.11
N PRO A 106 1.42 -9.24 19.40
CA PRO A 106 2.34 -8.22 19.83
C PRO A 106 2.93 -8.62 21.20
N VAL A 107 4.25 -8.44 21.35
CA VAL A 107 4.98 -8.77 22.59
C VAL A 107 4.50 -7.90 23.77
N THR A 108 4.01 -6.70 23.48
CA THR A 108 3.45 -5.74 24.43
C THR A 108 2.15 -5.20 23.86
N LEU A 109 1.20 -4.78 24.70
CA LEU A 109 -0.05 -4.16 24.23
C LEU A 109 0.26 -2.95 23.32
N VAL A 110 -0.24 -2.97 22.08
CA VAL A 110 -0.12 -1.86 21.13
C VAL A 110 -1.49 -1.22 20.93
N SER A 111 -1.58 0.08 21.21
CA SER A 111 -2.77 0.90 20.94
C SER A 111 -2.72 1.41 19.50
N VAL A 112 -3.77 1.17 18.72
CA VAL A 112 -3.87 1.69 17.34
C VAL A 112 -4.92 2.78 17.31
N THR A 113 -4.52 3.99 16.90
CA THR A 113 -5.43 5.13 16.70
C THR A 113 -5.55 5.41 15.21
N VAL A 114 -6.76 5.25 14.65
CA VAL A 114 -7.03 5.62 13.26
C VAL A 114 -7.12 7.15 13.18
N GLN A 115 -6.16 7.79 12.50
CA GLN A 115 -6.24 9.23 12.22
C GLN A 115 -7.00 9.47 10.92
N VAL A 116 -8.14 10.17 11.00
CA VAL A 116 -8.87 10.66 9.83
C VAL A 116 -8.18 11.95 9.37
N ILE A 117 -7.32 11.84 8.35
CA ILE A 117 -6.72 13.01 7.72
C ILE A 117 -7.78 13.68 6.84
N HIS A 118 -8.33 14.81 7.30
CA HIS A 118 -9.14 15.68 6.44
C HIS A 118 -8.22 16.29 5.38
N ARG A 119 -8.41 15.90 4.12
CA ARG A 119 -7.80 16.60 3.00
C ARG A 119 -8.55 17.93 2.81
N THR A 120 -7.93 19.02 3.25
CA THR A 120 -8.30 20.40 2.85
C THR A 120 -7.90 20.64 1.41
#